data_AF-A0A382AA94-F1
#
_entry.id   AF-A0A382AA94-F1
#
_cell.length_a   1.000
_cell.length_b   1.000
_cell.length_c   1.000
_cell.angle_alpha   90.00
_cell.angle_beta   90.00
_cell.angle_gamma   90.00
#
_symmetry.space_group_name_H-M   'P 1'
#
loop_
_entity.id
_entity.type
_entity.pdbx_description
1 polymer ?
#
loop_
_entity_poly.entity_id
_entity_poly.type
_entity_poly.pdbx_seq_one_letter_code
_entity_poly.pdbx_strand_id
1 'polypeptide(L)' 'MKAILEFNLPEEEEQFNAANKGMDWALLVWHIDQFIQNKIKYEQDRDGVLQLVRNELNFQIEQKGLQYPE' A
#
# COMPACT_ATOMS: atom_id res chain seq x y z
N MET A 1 -17.41 24.41 -27.29
CA MET A 1 -16.96 23.10 -27.81
C MET A 1 -16.76 22.18 -26.61
N LYS A 2 -17.40 21.02 -26.58
CA LYS A 2 -17.16 19.97 -25.58
C LYS A 2 -16.43 18.83 -26.29
N ALA A 3 -15.25 18.48 -25.82
CA ALA A 3 -14.55 17.27 -26.23
C ALA A 3 -14.66 16.27 -25.07
N ILE A 4 -15.06 15.04 -25.37
CA ILE A 4 -14.96 13.90 -24.46
C ILE A 4 -13.70 13.16 -24.90
N LEU A 5 -12.70 13.09 -24.01
CA LEU A 5 -11.51 12.27 -24.21
C LEU A 5 -11.89 10.82 -23.88
N GLU A 6 -12.15 10.01 -24.89
CA GLU A 6 -12.27 8.55 -24.73
C GLU A 6 -10.87 7.95 -24.78
N PHE A 7 -10.34 7.61 -23.60
CA PHE A 7 -9.07 6.88 -23.45
C PHE A 7 -9.35 5.39 -23.65
N ASN A 8 -8.94 4.83 -24.79
CA ASN A 8 -8.88 3.39 -25.01
C ASN A 8 -7.43 2.94 -24.80
N LEU A 9 -6.99 2.68 -23.57
CA LEU A 9 -5.70 2.01 -23.35
C LEU A 9 -5.79 1.01 -22.18
N PRO A 10 -6.11 -0.27 -22.44
CA PRO A 10 -5.94 -1.31 -21.44
C PRO A 10 -4.46 -1.46 -21.01
N GLU A 11 -3.50 -0.97 -21.81
CA GLU A 11 -2.06 -1.06 -21.52
C GLU A 11 -1.56 -0.02 -20.50
N GLU A 12 -2.24 1.12 -20.35
CA GLU A 12 -1.86 2.17 -19.38
C GLU A 12 -2.74 2.16 -18.13
N GLU A 13 -3.80 1.35 -18.10
CA GLU A 13 -4.73 1.28 -16.97
C GLU A 13 -4.02 0.88 -15.67
N GLU A 14 -3.08 -0.07 -15.75
CA GLU A 14 -2.31 -0.51 -14.58
C GLU A 14 -1.38 0.58 -14.06
N GLN A 15 -0.65 1.27 -14.95
CA GLN A 15 0.22 2.38 -14.58
C GLN A 15 -0.57 3.58 -14.05
N PHE A 16 -1.73 3.87 -14.66
CA PHE A 16 -2.64 4.92 -14.21
C PHE A 16 -3.26 4.59 -12.85
N ASN A 17 -3.70 3.34 -12.64
CA ASN A 17 -4.23 2.88 -11.35
C ASN A 17 -3.14 2.86 -10.27
N ALA A 18 -1.92 2.42 -10.60
CA ALA A 18 -0.78 2.47 -9.69
C ALA A 18 -0.42 3.92 -9.31
N ALA A 19 -0.38 4.83 -10.29
CA ALA A 19 -0.13 6.26 -10.07
C ALA A 19 -1.24 6.90 -9.20
N ASN A 20 -2.51 6.56 -9.45
CA ASN A 20 -3.64 7.06 -8.66
C ASN A 20 -3.65 6.50 -7.23
N LYS A 21 -3.09 5.31 -7.00
CA LYS A 21 -2.96 4.69 -5.67
C LYS A 21 -1.70 5.13 -4.92
N GLY A 22 -0.94 6.09 -5.44
CA GLY A 22 0.27 6.61 -4.79
C GLY A 22 0.03 7.15 -3.38
N MET A 23 -1.09 7.85 -3.16
CA MET A 23 -1.47 8.34 -1.83
C MET A 23 -1.82 7.20 -0.87
N ASP A 24 -2.52 6.17 -1.35
CA ASP A 24 -2.86 4.99 -0.55
C ASP A 24 -1.61 4.22 -0.13
N TRP A 25 -0.63 4.10 -1.03
CA TRP A 25 0.69 3.57 -0.72
C TRP A 25 1.44 4.41 0.31
N ALA A 26 1.43 5.74 0.18
CA ALA A 26 2.07 6.63 1.15
C ALA A 26 1.46 6.49 2.55
N LEU A 27 0.12 6.43 2.64
CA LEU A 27 -0.59 6.22 3.90
C LEU A 27 -0.31 4.83 4.49
N LEU A 28 -0.23 3.80 3.65
CA LEU A 28 0.13 2.44 4.10
C LEU A 28 1.53 2.40 4.70
N VAL A 29 2.51 2.97 4.01
CA VAL A 29 3.91 3.01 4.50
C VAL A 29 3.98 3.76 5.82
N TRP A 30 3.27 4.89 5.93
CA TRP A 30 3.23 5.65 7.18
C TRP A 30 2.60 4.85 8.33
N HIS A 31 1.49 4.15 8.09
CA HIS A 31 0.87 3.28 9.10
C HIS A 31 1.82 2.19 9.58
N ILE A 32 2.53 1.52 8.66
CA ILE A 32 3.47 0.46 8.99
C ILE A 32 4.67 0.99 9.77
N ASP A 33 5.20 2.17 9.43
CA ASP A 33 6.25 2.84 10.21
C ASP A 33 5.82 3.09 11.66
N GLN A 34 4.63 3.65 11.86
CA GLN A 34 4.08 3.88 13.19
C GLN A 34 3.84 2.57 13.97
N PHE A 35 3.38 1.53 13.28
CA PHE A 35 3.21 0.20 13.87
C PHE A 35 4.55 -0.38 14.33
N ILE A 36 5.58 -0.35 13.49
CA ILE A 36 6.94 -0.81 13.83
C ILE A 36 7.50 -0.03 15.01
N GLN A 37 7.38 1.30 15.01
CA GLN A 37 7.91 2.14 16.08
C GLN A 37 7.28 1.78 17.44
N ASN A 38 5.97 1.54 17.47
CA ASN A 38 5.29 1.07 18.67
C ASN A 38 5.78 -0.30 19.13
N LYS A 39 6.03 -1.22 18.19
CA LYS A 39 6.53 -2.57 18.50
C LYS A 39 7.95 -2.57 19.05
N ILE A 40 8.86 -1.80 18.44
CA ILE A 40 10.26 -1.66 18.90
C ILE A 40 10.32 -1.14 20.34
N LYS A 41 9.40 -0.24 20.72
CA LYS A 41 9.40 0.37 22.05
C LYS A 41 9.00 -0.59 23.17
N TYR A 42 8.20 -1.63 22.88
CA TYR A 42 7.54 -2.44 23.92
C TYR A 42 7.72 -3.96 23.79
N GLU A 43 8.28 -4.51 22.71
CA GLU A 43 8.43 -5.97 22.54
C GLU A 43 9.88 -6.48 22.66
N GLN A 44 10.04 -7.68 23.27
CA GLN A 44 11.35 -8.35 23.47
C GLN A 44 11.64 -9.46 22.44
N ASP A 45 10.63 -9.93 21.69
CA ASP A 45 10.79 -10.96 20.65
C ASP A 45 10.78 -10.34 19.26
N ARG A 46 11.97 -10.30 18.64
CA ARG A 46 12.16 -9.64 17.35
C ARG A 46 11.53 -10.41 16.18
N ASP A 47 11.53 -11.73 16.23
CA ASP A 47 11.02 -12.56 15.13
C ASP A 47 9.49 -12.54 15.13
N GLY A 48 8.87 -12.54 16.30
CA GLY A 48 7.43 -12.32 16.47
C GLY A 48 6.97 -10.96 15.92
N VAL A 49 7.69 -9.88 16.24
CA VAL A 49 7.42 -8.53 15.70
C VAL A 49 7.45 -8.53 14.18
N LEU A 50 8.47 -9.13 13.56
CA LEU A 50 8.62 -9.16 12.11
C LEU A 50 7.44 -9.86 11.43
N GLN A 51 6.96 -10.97 12.01
CA GLN A 51 5.79 -11.67 11.48
C GLN A 51 4.51 -10.83 11.64
N LEU A 52 4.36 -10.13 12.77
CA LEU A 52 3.23 -9.21 12.99
C LEU A 52 3.22 -8.06 11.99
N VAL A 53 4.38 -7.44 11.73
CA VAL A 53 4.53 -6.37 10.73
C VAL A 53 4.19 -6.87 9.33
N ARG A 54 4.64 -8.08 8.97
CA ARG A 54 4.32 -8.71 7.67
C ARG A 54 2.81 -8.94 7.52
N ASN A 55 2.17 -9.44 8.58
CA ASN A 55 0.73 -9.69 8.57
C ASN A 55 -0.06 -8.37 8.45
N GLU A 56 0.32 -7.34 9.20
CA GLU A 56 -0.31 -6.02 9.14
C GLU A 56 -0.15 -5.37 7.75
N LEU A 57 1.05 -5.47 7.15
CA LEU A 57 1.29 -5.00 5.79
C LEU A 57 0.33 -5.63 4.79
N ASN A 58 0.25 -6.96 4.77
CA ASN A 58 -0.63 -7.67 3.84
C ASN A 58 -2.11 -7.33 4.09
N PHE A 59 -2.53 -7.23 5.35
CA PHE A 59 -3.89 -6.81 5.69
C PHE A 59 -4.21 -5.42 5.13
N GLN A 60 -3.32 -4.44 5.30
CA GLN A 60 -3.53 -3.08 4.78
C GLN A 60 -3.53 -3.03 3.25
N ILE A 61 -2.70 -3.83 2.59
CA ILE A 61 -2.69 -3.96 1.12
C ILE A 61 -4.05 -4.46 0.63
N GLU A 62 -4.57 -5.53 1.24
CA GLU A 62 -5.89 -6.09 0.90
C GLU A 62 -7.03 -5.09 1.16
N GLN A 63 -7.04 -4.45 2.34
CA GLN A 63 -8.10 -3.48 2.71
C GLN A 63 -8.13 -2.26 1.79
N LYS A 64 -6.98 -1.81 1.29
CA LYS A 64 -6.87 -0.66 0.38
C LYS A 64 -6.97 -1.08 -1.10
N GLY A 65 -7.13 -2.37 -1.39
CA GLY A 65 -7.13 -2.90 -2.75
C GLY A 65 -5.83 -2.60 -3.50
N LEU A 66 -4.71 -2.53 -2.79
CA LEU A 66 -3.39 -2.33 -3.39
C LEU A 66 -2.87 -3.67 -3.92
N GLN A 67 -1.98 -3.62 -4.90
CA GLN A 67 -1.33 -4.80 -5.48
C GLN A 67 0.17 -4.53 -5.51
N TYR A 68 0.96 -5.56 -5.20
CA TYR A 68 2.40 -5.45 -5.38
C TYR A 68 2.71 -5.19 -6.86
N PRO A 69 3.71 -4.36 -7.17
CA PRO A 69 4.19 -4.23 -8.54
C PRO A 69 4.75 -5.58 -9.02
N GLU A 70 4.45 -5.96 -10.27
CA GLU A 70 5.05 -7.12 -10.94
C GLU A 70 6.55 -6.94 -11.26
#